data_AF-A0A7S0Y2S4-F1
#
_entry.id   AF-A0A7S0Y2S4-F1
#
_cell.length_a   1.000
_cell.length_b   1.000
_cell.length_c   1.000
_cell.angle_alpha   90.00
_cell.angle_beta   90.00
_cell.angle_gamma   90.00
#
_symmetry.space_group_name_H-M   'P 1'
#
loop_
_entity.id
_entity.type
_entity.pdbx_description
1 polymer ?
#
loop_
_entity_poly.entity_id
_entity_poly.type
_entity_poly.pdbx_seq_one_letter_code
_entity_poly.pdbx_strand_id
1 'polypeptide(L)'
;GCKDIDDALHVRRLGPGRTEVGVHIADVTHFVAPGNACDEEARFRGTSVYLVQRRIDMLPSLLTTDLCSLVGNKDRLAFSSVWVLDDDANILDVRFHKSVIRSVAAMTYGKAQEMIDDKGDES
;
A
#
# COMPACT_ATOMS: atom_id res chain seq x y z
N GLY A 1 8.12 -10.15 -10.93
CA GLY A 1 8.18 -9.51 -9.60
C GLY A 1 7.52 -8.17 -9.70
N CYS A 2 6.68 -7.82 -8.73
CA CYS A 2 5.99 -6.53 -8.68
C CYS A 2 7.00 -5.38 -8.64
N LYS A 3 6.76 -4.28 -9.37
CA LYS A 3 7.65 -3.10 -9.42
C LYS A 3 7.01 -1.85 -8.80
N ASP A 4 5.70 -1.88 -8.65
CA ASP A 4 4.75 -0.86 -8.24
C ASP A 4 3.99 -1.40 -7.03
N ILE A 5 4.37 -0.98 -5.82
CA ILE A 5 3.72 -1.41 -4.59
C ILE A 5 2.77 -0.29 -4.17
N ASP A 6 1.49 -0.50 -4.46
CA ASP A 6 0.44 0.51 -4.21
C ASP A 6 -0.07 0.47 -2.77
N ASP A 7 0.02 -0.69 -2.10
CA ASP A 7 -0.50 -0.93 -0.77
C ASP A 7 0.55 -1.50 0.19
N ALA A 8 0.40 -1.15 1.46
CA ALA A 8 1.09 -1.77 2.59
C ALA A 8 0.09 -1.99 3.73
N LEU A 9 0.32 -3.06 4.50
CA LEU A 9 -0.58 -3.46 5.59
C LEU A 9 0.17 -3.52 6.92
N HIS A 10 -0.54 -3.25 8.02
CA HIS A 10 -0.09 -3.62 9.35
C HIS A 10 -1.24 -4.15 10.20
N VAL A 11 -0.88 -4.93 11.21
CA VAL A 11 -1.79 -5.40 12.26
C VAL A 11 -1.09 -5.23 13.60
N ARG A 12 -1.79 -4.68 14.60
CA ARG A 12 -1.26 -4.47 15.95
C ARG A 12 -2.35 -4.73 17.00
N ARG A 13 -2.07 -5.57 17.99
CA ARG A 13 -2.99 -5.80 19.10
C ARG A 13 -2.96 -4.61 20.07
N LEU A 14 -4.13 -4.03 20.38
CA LEU A 14 -4.25 -2.88 21.30
C LEU A 14 -4.58 -3.31 22.74
N GLY A 15 -5.09 -4.53 22.91
CA GLY A 15 -5.48 -5.11 24.19
C GLY A 15 -6.42 -6.30 23.98
N PRO A 16 -7.03 -6.82 25.05
CA PRO A 16 -8.04 -7.87 24.95
C PRO A 16 -9.21 -7.41 24.07
N GLY A 17 -9.60 -8.24 23.09
CA GLY A 17 -10.73 -7.97 22.20
C GLY A 17 -10.57 -6.78 21.26
N ARG A 18 -9.35 -6.22 21.09
CA ARG A 18 -9.13 -5.05 20.22
C ARG A 18 -7.85 -5.18 19.40
N THR A 19 -8.02 -5.10 18.09
CA THR A 19 -6.93 -5.16 17.10
C THR A 19 -6.98 -3.95 16.20
N GLU A 20 -5.86 -3.26 16.06
CA GLU A 20 -5.68 -2.21 15.06
C GLU A 20 -5.20 -2.84 13.74
N VAL A 21 -5.86 -2.47 12.65
CA VAL A 21 -5.47 -2.88 11.29
C VAL A 21 -5.32 -1.62 10.46
N GLY A 22 -4.22 -1.50 9.71
CA GLY A 22 -4.01 -0.39 8.79
C GLY A 22 -3.82 -0.88 7.37
N VAL A 23 -4.49 -0.20 6.44
CA VAL A 23 -4.22 -0.25 5.01
C VAL A 23 -3.67 1.10 4.60
N HIS A 24 -2.49 1.10 4.00
CA HIS A 24 -1.76 2.29 3.60
C HIS A 24 -1.62 2.29 2.08
N ILE A 25 -2.22 3.27 1.42
CA ILE A 25 -2.20 3.39 -0.05
C ILE A 25 -1.21 4.48 -0.45
N ALA A 26 -0.42 4.26 -1.49
CA ALA A 26 0.51 5.24 -2.05
C ALA A 26 -0.15 6.62 -2.27
N ASP A 27 0.45 7.70 -1.74
CA ASP A 27 -0.12 9.04 -1.86
C ASP A 27 0.22 9.71 -3.21
N VAL A 28 -0.36 9.20 -4.30
CA VAL A 28 -0.21 9.76 -5.65
C VAL A 28 -0.69 11.22 -5.71
N THR A 29 -1.70 11.58 -4.92
CA THR A 29 -2.30 12.92 -4.90
C THR A 29 -1.33 14.00 -4.40
N HIS A 30 -0.25 13.61 -3.72
CA HIS A 30 0.81 14.54 -3.37
C HIS A 30 1.64 14.98 -4.59
N PHE A 31 1.81 14.10 -5.58
CA PHE A 31 2.68 14.32 -6.73
C PHE A 31 1.92 14.75 -7.99
N VAL A 32 0.66 14.33 -8.13
CA VAL A 32 -0.18 14.63 -9.30
C VAL A 32 -1.31 15.56 -8.87
N ALA A 33 -1.15 16.86 -9.14
CA ALA A 33 -2.15 17.86 -8.86
C ALA A 33 -3.21 17.92 -9.97
N PRO A 34 -4.49 18.16 -9.65
CA PRO A 34 -5.54 18.30 -10.65
C PRO A 34 -5.24 19.39 -11.69
N GLY A 35 -5.50 19.10 -12.97
CA GLY A 35 -5.38 20.02 -14.09
C GLY A 35 -3.96 20.25 -14.61
N ASN A 36 -2.96 19.55 -14.11
CA ASN A 36 -1.63 19.58 -14.71
C ASN A 36 -1.51 18.57 -15.87
N ALA A 37 -0.44 18.70 -16.68
CA ALA A 37 -0.22 17.80 -17.82
C ALA A 37 -0.12 16.31 -17.43
N CYS A 38 0.34 16.00 -16.23
CA CYS A 38 0.41 14.62 -15.74
C CYS A 38 -0.98 14.06 -15.39
N ASP A 39 -1.86 14.86 -14.79
CA ASP A 39 -3.27 14.51 -14.51
C ASP A 39 -4.07 14.36 -15.80
N GLU A 40 -3.87 15.27 -16.77
CA GLU A 40 -4.51 15.18 -18.09
C GLU A 40 -4.13 13.89 -18.83
N GLU A 41 -2.83 13.56 -18.87
CA GLU A 41 -2.34 12.33 -19.49
C GLU A 41 -2.82 11.08 -18.73
N ALA A 42 -2.79 11.10 -17.39
CA ALA A 42 -3.28 10.00 -16.56
C ALA A 42 -4.78 9.75 -16.80
N ARG A 43 -5.59 10.83 -16.88
CA ARG A 43 -7.02 10.76 -17.19
C ARG A 43 -7.28 10.23 -18.60
N PHE A 44 -6.46 10.64 -19.57
CA PHE A 44 -6.55 10.13 -20.94
C PHE A 44 -6.25 8.63 -21.02
N ARG A 45 -5.24 8.14 -20.28
CA ARG A 45 -4.89 6.71 -20.21
C ARG A 45 -5.90 5.88 -19.40
N GLY A 46 -6.47 6.46 -18.35
CA GLY A 46 -7.47 5.85 -17.47
C GLY A 46 -6.94 4.77 -16.51
N THR A 47 -6.09 3.86 -16.97
CA THR A 47 -5.48 2.79 -16.15
C THR A 47 -4.15 2.32 -16.74
N SER A 48 -3.33 1.65 -15.92
CA SER A 48 -2.20 0.87 -16.42
C SER A 48 -2.72 -0.40 -17.11
N VAL A 49 -2.17 -0.74 -18.28
CA VAL A 49 -2.55 -1.94 -19.04
C VAL A 49 -1.46 -2.99 -18.91
N TYR A 50 -1.84 -4.16 -18.39
CA TYR A 50 -0.93 -5.30 -18.20
C TYR A 50 -1.09 -6.31 -19.34
N LEU A 51 -0.01 -6.56 -20.07
CA LEU A 51 0.11 -7.60 -21.09
C LEU A 51 1.14 -8.64 -20.64
N VAL A 52 1.15 -9.81 -21.27
CA VAL A 52 2.02 -10.94 -20.87
C VAL A 52 3.51 -10.54 -20.76
N GLN A 53 4.00 -9.70 -21.67
CA GLN A 53 5.41 -9.31 -21.74
C GLN A 53 5.68 -7.82 -21.47
N ARG A 54 4.63 -7.00 -21.30
CA ARG A 54 4.77 -5.55 -21.18
C ARG A 54 3.71 -4.96 -20.28
N ARG A 55 4.07 -3.87 -19.62
CA ARG A 55 3.15 -3.02 -18.88
C ARG A 55 3.13 -1.65 -19.55
N ILE A 56 1.95 -1.09 -19.76
CA ILE A 56 1.77 0.28 -20.26
C ILE A 56 1.29 1.10 -19.08
N ASP A 57 2.17 1.94 -18.53
CA ASP A 57 1.92 2.63 -17.27
C ASP A 57 0.97 3.81 -17.45
N MET A 58 0.04 3.99 -16.51
CA MET A 58 -0.81 5.18 -16.43
C MET A 58 0.00 6.44 -16.12
N LEU A 59 0.98 6.31 -15.21
CA LEU A 59 1.84 7.40 -14.75
C LEU A 59 3.29 7.17 -15.18
N PRO A 60 4.10 8.24 -15.26
CA PRO A 60 5.54 8.12 -15.48
C PRO A 60 6.23 7.13 -14.52
N SER A 61 7.23 6.40 -15.02
CA SER A 61 7.93 5.34 -14.26
C SER A 61 8.57 5.83 -12.96
N LEU A 62 9.04 7.07 -12.91
CA LEU A 62 9.58 7.69 -11.71
C LEU A 62 8.54 7.78 -10.58
N LEU A 63 7.27 8.06 -10.92
CA LEU A 63 6.18 8.08 -9.95
C LEU A 63 5.78 6.66 -9.55
N THR A 64 5.60 5.76 -10.51
CA THR A 64 5.06 4.41 -10.24
C THR A 64 6.04 3.46 -9.56
N THR A 65 7.34 3.55 -9.85
CA THR A 65 8.32 2.56 -9.38
C THR A 65 9.24 3.05 -8.26
N ASP A 66 9.25 4.35 -7.95
CA ASP A 66 10.09 4.89 -6.88
C ASP A 66 9.33 5.80 -5.92
N LEU A 67 8.81 6.94 -6.38
CA LEU A 67 8.28 7.98 -5.49
C LEU A 67 6.98 7.57 -4.78
N CYS A 68 6.04 6.96 -5.50
CA CYS A 68 4.77 6.50 -4.92
C CYS A 68 4.86 5.06 -4.40
N SER A 69 5.72 4.23 -5.00
CA SER A 69 5.87 2.83 -4.62
C SER A 69 6.29 2.69 -3.15
N LEU A 70 5.50 1.95 -2.37
CA LEU A 70 5.70 1.71 -0.93
C LEU A 70 6.80 0.67 -0.65
N VAL A 71 7.97 0.88 -1.26
CA VAL A 71 9.13 -0.01 -1.14
C VAL A 71 9.66 -0.09 0.29
N GLY A 72 10.20 -1.26 0.63
CA GLY A 72 10.76 -1.51 1.97
C GLY A 72 11.94 -0.59 2.32
N ASN A 73 12.08 -0.30 3.61
CA ASN A 73 13.18 0.43 4.23
C ASN A 73 13.37 1.87 3.74
N LYS A 74 12.32 2.50 3.19
CA LYS A 74 12.31 3.92 2.83
C LYS A 74 11.04 4.59 3.35
N ASP A 75 11.17 5.85 3.73
CA ASP A 75 10.00 6.67 4.07
C ASP A 75 9.20 6.97 2.79
N ARG A 76 7.89 6.78 2.88
CA ARG A 76 6.94 6.97 1.78
C ARG A 76 5.68 7.65 2.26
N LEU A 77 5.17 8.54 1.42
CA LEU A 77 3.89 9.20 1.64
C LEU A 77 2.77 8.22 1.31
N ALA A 78 1.83 8.09 2.23
CA ALA A 78 0.67 7.24 2.08
C ALA A 78 -0.60 7.94 2.57
N PHE A 79 -1.72 7.57 1.98
CA PHE A 79 -3.04 7.80 2.55
C PHE A 79 -3.45 6.54 3.32
N SER A 80 -3.71 6.69 4.61
CA SER A 80 -3.97 5.57 5.52
C SER A 80 -5.44 5.48 5.88
N SER A 81 -5.96 4.26 5.87
CA SER A 81 -7.18 3.87 6.54
C SER A 81 -6.83 2.94 7.69
N VAL A 82 -7.11 3.36 8.91
CA VAL A 82 -6.78 2.63 10.13
C VAL A 82 -8.06 2.32 10.89
N TRP A 83 -8.29 1.03 11.14
CA TRP A 83 -9.44 0.52 11.86
C TRP A 83 -9.04 -0.04 13.22
N VAL A 84 -9.96 0.04 14.17
CA VAL A 84 -9.94 -0.82 15.36
C VAL A 84 -11.07 -1.84 15.20
N LEU A 85 -10.73 -3.11 15.28
CA LEU A 85 -11.64 -4.25 15.13
C LEU A 85 -11.77 -5.00 16.45
N ASP A 86 -12.92 -5.63 16.69
CA ASP A 86 -13.06 -6.66 17.72
C ASP A 86 -12.58 -8.05 17.22
N ASP A 87 -12.66 -9.07 18.06
CA ASP A 87 -12.20 -10.43 17.73
C ASP A 87 -13.05 -11.10 16.63
N ASP A 88 -14.27 -10.62 16.39
CA ASP A 88 -15.18 -11.07 15.33
C ASP A 88 -15.05 -10.20 14.06
N ALA A 89 -14.04 -9.34 14.00
CA ALA A 89 -13.76 -8.40 12.92
C ALA A 89 -14.85 -7.33 12.69
N ASN A 90 -15.69 -7.03 13.69
CA ASN A 90 -16.58 -5.87 13.63
C ASN A 90 -15.77 -4.59 13.80
N ILE A 91 -16.13 -3.56 13.04
CA ILE A 91 -15.46 -2.25 13.09
C ILE A 91 -15.91 -1.50 14.35
N LEU A 92 -14.99 -1.24 15.26
CA LEU A 92 -15.19 -0.43 16.47
C LEU A 92 -14.87 1.04 16.23
N ASP A 93 -13.85 1.35 15.41
CA ASP A 93 -13.43 2.71 15.06
C ASP A 93 -12.75 2.73 13.69
N VAL A 94 -12.78 3.88 13.01
CA VAL A 94 -12.09 4.10 11.73
C VAL A 94 -11.54 5.51 11.61
N ARG A 95 -10.30 5.63 11.12
CA ARG A 95 -9.63 6.91 10.87
C ARG A 95 -9.01 6.92 9.49
N PHE A 96 -9.20 8.05 8.79
CA PHE A 96 -8.61 8.32 7.49
C PHE A 96 -7.68 9.51 7.58
N HIS A 97 -6.42 9.37 7.16
CA HIS A 97 -5.47 10.49 7.20
C HIS A 97 -4.30 10.28 6.24
N LYS A 98 -3.66 11.39 5.83
CA LYS A 98 -2.33 11.33 5.21
C LYS A 98 -1.29 10.94 6.26
N SER A 99 -0.24 10.24 5.83
CA SER A 99 0.77 9.67 6.70
C SER A 99 2.12 9.53 5.99
N VAL A 100 3.17 9.38 6.80
CA VAL A 100 4.46 8.88 6.35
C VAL A 100 4.64 7.48 6.94
N ILE A 101 4.93 6.50 6.09
CA ILE A 101 5.20 5.12 6.53
C ILE A 101 6.61 4.70 6.11
N ARG A 102 7.15 3.69 6.80
CA ARG A 102 8.34 2.95 6.38
C ARG A 102 8.03 1.47 6.41
N SER A 103 7.80 0.88 5.24
CA SER A 103 7.54 -0.57 5.14
C SER A 103 8.78 -1.34 5.58
N VAL A 104 8.62 -2.31 6.48
CA VAL A 104 9.75 -3.15 6.97
C VAL A 104 10.16 -4.17 5.91
N ALA A 105 9.22 -4.68 5.14
CA ALA A 105 9.47 -5.68 4.11
C ALA A 105 8.49 -5.56 2.93
N ALA A 106 8.98 -5.84 1.74
CA ALA A 106 8.16 -6.08 0.55
C ALA A 106 8.08 -7.58 0.30
N MET A 107 6.97 -8.19 0.69
CA MET A 107 6.79 -9.64 0.60
C MET A 107 6.14 -10.05 -0.72
N THR A 108 6.54 -11.21 -1.25
CA THR A 108 5.74 -11.90 -2.27
C THR A 108 4.67 -12.73 -1.56
N TYR A 109 3.58 -13.07 -2.25
CA TYR A 109 2.55 -13.95 -1.69
C TYR A 109 3.12 -15.28 -1.18
N GLY A 110 4.08 -15.89 -1.90
CA GLY A 110 4.74 -17.11 -1.46
C GLY A 110 5.44 -16.94 -0.11
N LYS A 111 6.22 -15.86 0.06
CA LYS A 111 6.89 -15.56 1.33
C LYS A 111 5.91 -15.28 2.46
N ALA A 112 4.84 -14.53 2.18
CA ALA A 112 3.80 -14.26 3.16
C ALA A 112 3.10 -15.54 3.62
N GLN A 113 2.81 -16.46 2.69
CA GLN A 113 2.22 -17.76 3.01
C GLN A 113 3.19 -18.64 3.80
N GLU A 114 4.46 -18.70 3.41
CA GLU A 114 5.51 -19.41 4.14
C GLU A 114 5.60 -18.94 5.60
N MET A 115 5.55 -17.62 5.85
CA MET A 115 5.52 -17.07 7.21
C MET A 115 4.27 -17.46 8.01
N ILE A 116 3.12 -17.62 7.35
CA ILE A 116 1.88 -18.07 8.03
C ILE A 116 1.95 -19.57 8.36
N ASP A 117 2.56 -20.36 7.47
CA ASP A 117 2.65 -21.81 7.61
C ASP A 117 3.75 -22.23 8.60
N ASP A 118 4.80 -21.42 8.74
CA ASP A 118 5.89 -21.65 9.70
C ASP A 118 5.46 -21.30 11.14
N LYS A 119 5.03 -22.32 11.89
CA LYS A 119 4.61 -22.19 13.29
C LYS A 119 5.75 -21.89 14.28
N GLY A 120 6.99 -21.70 13.80
CA GLY A 120 8.19 -21.49 14.62
C GLY A 120 8.79 -20.08 14.57
N ASP A 121 8.32 -19.18 13.72
CA ASP A 121 8.92 -17.85 13.54
C ASP A 121 8.17 -16.78 14.34
N GLU A 122 8.72 -16.37 15.50
CA GLU A 122 8.22 -15.28 16.35
C GLU A 122 8.90 -13.92 16.03
N SER A 123 9.18 -13.64 14.76
CA SER A 123 9.88 -12.40 14.36
C SER A 123 8.98 -11.19 14.04
#